data_AF-A0A832F4F5-F1
#
_entry.id   AF-A0A832F4F5-F1
#
_cell.length_a   1.000
_cell.length_b   1.000
_cell.length_c   1.000
_cell.angle_alpha   90.00
_cell.angle_beta   90.00
_cell.angle_gamma   90.00
#
_symmetry.space_group_name_H-M   'P 1'
#
loop_
_entity.id
_entity.type
_entity.pdbx_description
1 polymer ?
#
loop_
_entity_poly.entity_id
_entity_poly.type
_entity_poly.pdbx_seq_one_letter_code
_entity_poly.pdbx_strand_id
1 'polypeptide(L)'
;MKQVLAAFLFSILISLTSSAQDYRMALGVRLSNSTPTLNNSITGKYFITETSAIEGLVSFGSRFGVGALLEIHKPFKPAGFGWFYGGGVYAGFDSDTYVGPTGIVGLDYKFPNIPLNLSLDWKPELDIVPRIRFVPDALALSARFAFK
;
A
#
# COMPACT_ATOMS: atom_id res chain seq x y z
N MET A 1 0.88 30.52 35.70
CA MET A 1 1.52 30.46 34.35
C MET A 1 1.81 29.03 33.88
N LYS A 2 2.38 28.12 34.70
CA LYS A 2 2.68 26.73 34.30
C LYS A 2 1.45 25.90 33.87
N GLN A 3 0.28 26.11 34.50
CA GLN A 3 -0.94 25.37 34.16
C GLN A 3 -1.64 25.87 32.88
N VAL A 4 -1.44 27.15 32.51
CA VAL A 4 -1.94 27.70 31.23
C VAL A 4 -1.10 27.16 30.07
N LEU A 5 0.21 26.98 30.28
CA LEU A 5 1.10 26.37 29.29
C LEU A 5 0.75 24.89 29.03
N ALA A 6 0.38 24.14 30.07
CA ALA A 6 -0.06 22.75 29.96
C ALA A 6 -1.40 22.61 29.22
N ALA A 7 -2.36 23.52 29.47
CA ALA A 7 -3.64 23.55 28.76
C ALA A 7 -3.50 23.92 27.28
N PHE A 8 -2.54 24.78 26.93
CA PHE A 8 -2.20 25.12 25.55
C PHE A 8 -1.52 23.96 24.81
N LEU A 9 -0.68 23.19 25.51
CA LEU A 9 -0.03 21.99 24.97
C LEU A 9 -1.03 20.83 24.78
N PHE A 10 -2.04 20.73 25.65
CA PHE A 10 -3.09 19.71 25.57
C PHE A 10 -4.13 19.99 24.48
N SER A 11 -4.38 21.25 24.16
CA SER A 11 -5.29 21.65 23.07
C SER A 11 -4.69 21.47 21.67
N ILE A 12 -3.36 21.47 21.53
CA ILE A 12 -2.65 21.11 20.29
C ILE A 12 -2.74 19.60 19.98
N LEU A 13 -2.98 18.76 20.99
CA LEU A 13 -3.06 17.30 20.84
C LEU A 13 -4.43 16.79 20.33
N ILE A 14 -5.47 17.63 20.30
CA ILE A 14 -6.86 17.20 20.05
C ILE A 14 -7.33 17.45 18.59
N SER A 15 -6.54 18.08 17.73
CA SER A 15 -7.00 18.50 16.38
C SER A 15 -6.43 17.71 15.18
N LEU A 16 -6.09 16.43 15.34
CA LEU A 16 -5.58 15.60 14.23
C LEU A 16 -6.54 14.47 13.80
N THR A 17 -7.85 14.72 13.80
CA THR A 17 -8.78 13.87 13.03
C THR A 17 -8.73 14.29 11.56
N SER A 18 -7.58 14.08 10.92
CA SER A 18 -7.50 14.12 9.46
C SER A 18 -8.06 12.80 8.97
N SER A 19 -9.26 12.79 8.38
CA SER A 19 -9.73 11.64 7.60
C SER A 19 -8.69 11.34 6.54
N ALA A 20 -7.90 10.29 6.75
CA ALA A 20 -6.71 10.04 5.95
C ALA A 20 -7.08 9.75 4.49
N GLN A 21 -8.24 9.12 4.24
CA GLN A 21 -8.74 8.81 2.91
C GLN A 21 -10.28 8.95 2.84
N ASP A 22 -10.78 9.78 1.91
CA ASP A 22 -12.22 10.00 1.62
C ASP A 22 -12.79 8.92 0.66
N TYR A 23 -12.30 7.69 0.79
CA TYR A 23 -12.75 6.53 0.00
C TYR A 23 -12.51 5.26 0.80
N ARG A 24 -13.32 4.22 0.54
CA ARG A 24 -13.18 2.94 1.23
C ARG A 24 -12.63 1.84 0.34
N MET A 25 -12.90 1.88 -0.97
CA MET A 25 -12.44 0.89 -1.93
C MET A 25 -11.75 1.59 -3.11
N ALA A 26 -10.69 1.00 -3.64
CA ALA A 26 -10.10 1.44 -4.90
C ALA A 26 -9.67 0.24 -5.75
N LEU A 27 -9.81 0.35 -7.06
CA LEU A 27 -9.42 -0.70 -8.01
C LEU A 27 -8.63 -0.09 -9.16
N GLY A 28 -7.57 -0.75 -9.61
CA GLY A 28 -6.88 -0.34 -10.81
C GLY A 28 -5.66 -1.20 -11.12
N VAL A 29 -4.60 -0.54 -11.59
CA VAL A 29 -3.40 -1.19 -12.10
C VAL A 29 -2.18 -0.77 -11.29
N ARG A 30 -1.27 -1.71 -11.08
CA ARG A 30 0.06 -1.51 -10.49
C ARG A 30 1.08 -1.96 -11.53
N LEU A 31 2.06 -1.13 -11.84
CA LEU A 31 3.09 -1.41 -12.83
C LEU A 31 4.46 -1.41 -12.15
N SER A 32 5.20 -2.49 -12.33
CA SER A 32 6.49 -2.76 -11.70
C SER A 32 7.51 -3.18 -12.77
N ASN A 33 8.78 -3.29 -12.38
CA ASN A 33 9.75 -4.00 -13.20
C ASN A 33 9.45 -5.53 -13.26
N SER A 34 10.20 -6.25 -14.08
CA SER A 34 9.98 -7.69 -14.34
C SER A 34 10.58 -8.64 -13.29
N THR A 35 11.31 -8.10 -12.30
CA THR A 35 12.10 -8.86 -11.32
C THR A 35 11.24 -9.60 -10.27
N PRO A 36 10.26 -8.97 -9.59
CA PRO A 36 9.43 -9.64 -8.59
C PRO A 36 8.39 -10.57 -9.23
N THR A 37 7.92 -11.52 -8.43
CA THR A 37 6.82 -12.42 -8.78
C THR A 37 5.52 -11.64 -8.96
N LEU A 38 5.22 -10.73 -8.03
CA LEU A 38 4.11 -9.79 -8.17
C LEU A 38 4.60 -8.47 -8.79
N ASN A 39 4.67 -8.49 -10.13
CA ASN A 39 5.12 -7.38 -10.97
C ASN A 39 3.98 -6.42 -11.36
N ASN A 40 3.52 -6.47 -12.61
CA ASN A 40 2.36 -5.74 -13.07
C ASN A 40 1.10 -6.46 -12.59
N SER A 41 0.17 -5.74 -11.97
CA SER A 41 -1.00 -6.35 -11.34
C SER A 41 -2.24 -5.53 -11.55
N ILE A 42 -3.38 -6.22 -11.59
CA ILE A 42 -4.63 -5.63 -11.15
C ILE A 42 -4.58 -5.56 -9.63
N THR A 43 -4.83 -4.39 -9.07
CA THR A 43 -4.77 -4.11 -7.63
C THR A 43 -6.11 -3.62 -7.12
N GLY A 44 -6.58 -4.21 -6.02
CA GLY A 44 -7.77 -3.78 -5.30
C GLY A 44 -7.44 -3.49 -3.84
N LYS A 45 -7.74 -2.28 -3.37
CA LYS A 45 -7.51 -1.83 -2.00
C LYS A 45 -8.85 -1.61 -1.29
N TYR A 46 -8.95 -2.04 -0.04
CA TYR A 46 -10.10 -1.81 0.81
C TYR A 46 -9.68 -1.41 2.22
N PHE A 47 -10.12 -0.24 2.68
CA PHE A 47 -9.92 0.24 4.04
C PHE A 47 -10.86 -0.47 5.00
N ILE A 48 -10.29 -1.29 5.89
CA ILE A 48 -11.00 -1.98 6.97
C ILE A 48 -11.18 -1.09 8.20
N THR A 49 -10.29 -0.12 8.38
CA THR A 49 -10.39 0.96 9.38
C THR A 49 -9.97 2.28 8.72
N GLU A 50 -9.99 3.39 9.47
CA GLU A 50 -9.52 4.69 8.95
C GLU A 50 -8.03 4.72 8.58
N THR A 51 -7.24 3.77 9.09
CA THR A 51 -5.78 3.72 8.84
C THR A 51 -5.29 2.36 8.38
N SER A 52 -6.13 1.33 8.33
CA SER A 52 -5.73 -0.03 7.96
C SER A 52 -6.45 -0.46 6.69
N ALA A 53 -5.70 -0.97 5.73
CA ALA A 53 -6.22 -1.45 4.45
C ALA A 53 -5.75 -2.88 4.16
N ILE A 54 -6.59 -3.60 3.42
CA ILE A 54 -6.23 -4.85 2.76
C ILE A 54 -6.05 -4.52 1.28
N GLU A 55 -4.95 -4.96 0.67
CA GLU A 55 -4.72 -4.85 -0.77
C GLU A 55 -4.54 -6.24 -1.39
N GLY A 56 -5.35 -6.55 -2.39
CA GLY A 56 -5.25 -7.77 -3.20
C GLY A 56 -4.58 -7.47 -4.54
N LEU A 57 -3.73 -8.39 -4.98
CA LEU A 57 -2.96 -8.30 -6.22
C LEU A 57 -3.21 -9.53 -7.09
N VAL A 58 -3.55 -9.31 -8.35
CA VAL A 58 -3.54 -10.34 -9.40
C VAL A 58 -2.54 -9.92 -10.45
N SER A 59 -1.39 -10.59 -10.45
CA SER A 59 -0.20 -10.24 -11.23
C SER A 59 -0.13 -10.97 -12.56
N PHE A 60 0.40 -10.28 -13.56
CA PHE A 60 0.63 -10.74 -14.92
C PHE A 60 1.92 -10.11 -15.49
N GLY A 61 2.61 -10.79 -16.41
CA GLY A 61 3.86 -10.29 -16.99
C GLY A 61 4.89 -11.40 -17.06
N SER A 62 5.99 -11.29 -16.30
CA SER A 62 7.00 -12.36 -16.25
C SER A 62 6.44 -13.67 -15.69
N ARG A 63 5.52 -13.61 -14.72
CA ARG A 63 4.79 -14.76 -14.17
C ARG A 63 3.36 -14.37 -13.83
N PHE A 64 2.47 -15.36 -13.78
CA PHE A 64 1.17 -15.17 -13.15
C PHE A 64 1.33 -15.30 -11.64
N GLY A 65 0.62 -14.47 -10.86
CA GLY A 65 0.67 -14.58 -9.41
C GLY A 65 -0.48 -13.89 -8.71
N VAL A 66 -0.68 -14.23 -7.46
CA VAL A 66 -1.67 -13.60 -6.58
C VAL A 66 -1.01 -13.21 -5.26
N GLY A 67 -1.47 -12.12 -4.68
CA GLY A 67 -0.98 -11.64 -3.39
C GLY A 67 -2.03 -10.93 -2.58
N ALA A 68 -1.78 -10.87 -1.29
CA ALA A 68 -2.57 -10.08 -0.36
C ALA A 68 -1.63 -9.37 0.61
N LEU A 69 -1.93 -8.11 0.90
CA LEU A 69 -1.18 -7.21 1.76
C LEU A 69 -2.09 -6.65 2.85
N LEU A 70 -1.54 -6.50 4.04
CA LEU A 70 -2.10 -5.70 5.12
C LEU A 70 -1.24 -4.44 5.25
N GLU A 71 -1.89 -3.28 5.15
CA GLU A 71 -1.23 -1.98 5.10
C GLU A 71 -1.73 -1.06 6.21
N ILE A 72 -0.82 -0.31 6.81
CA ILE A 72 -1.11 0.78 7.74
C ILE A 72 -0.76 2.09 7.05
N HIS A 73 -1.77 2.93 6.86
CA HIS A 73 -1.70 4.24 6.22
C HIS A 73 -1.56 5.34 7.27
N LYS A 74 -0.71 6.32 6.97
CA LYS A 74 -0.43 7.49 7.79
C LYS A 74 -0.53 8.75 6.92
N PRO A 75 -1.36 9.73 7.30
CA PRO A 75 -1.52 10.94 6.52
C PRO A 75 -0.28 11.83 6.63
N PHE A 76 -0.01 12.57 5.56
CA PHE A 76 0.89 13.72 5.54
C PHE A 76 0.07 15.02 5.42
N LYS A 77 0.76 16.15 5.54
CA LYS A 77 0.28 17.44 5.04
C LYS A 77 1.04 17.73 3.75
N PRO A 78 0.37 18.08 2.63
CA PRO A 78 -1.04 18.45 2.46
C PRO A 78 -2.03 17.26 2.44
N ALA A 79 -3.33 17.57 2.54
CA ALA A 79 -4.41 16.59 2.57
C ALA A 79 -4.43 15.70 1.31
N GLY A 80 -4.83 14.43 1.50
CA GLY A 80 -4.84 13.42 0.44
C GLY A 80 -3.49 12.74 0.20
N PHE A 81 -2.38 13.34 0.67
CA PHE A 81 -1.06 12.71 0.64
C PHE A 81 -0.81 11.92 1.92
N GLY A 82 -0.15 10.78 1.80
CA GLY A 82 0.20 9.92 2.91
C GLY A 82 1.32 8.96 2.56
N TRP A 83 1.69 8.17 3.55
CA TRP A 83 2.57 7.03 3.36
C TRP A 83 1.95 5.82 4.02
N PHE A 84 2.40 4.65 3.62
CA PHE A 84 1.96 3.41 4.20
C PHE A 84 3.11 2.43 4.29
N TYR A 85 2.95 1.46 5.19
CA TYR A 85 3.82 0.32 5.31
C TYR A 85 3.00 -0.90 5.69
N GLY A 86 3.53 -2.08 5.42
CA GLY A 86 2.78 -3.30 5.60
C GLY A 86 3.56 -4.55 5.26
N GLY A 87 2.82 -5.64 5.25
CA GLY A 87 3.34 -6.95 4.87
C GLY A 87 2.22 -7.85 4.40
N GLY A 88 2.60 -8.94 3.76
CA GLY A 88 1.68 -9.85 3.15
C GLY A 88 2.34 -11.12 2.66
N VAL A 89 1.63 -11.82 1.81
CA VAL A 89 2.06 -13.09 1.23
C VAL A 89 1.69 -13.12 -0.25
N TYR A 90 2.41 -13.95 -1.00
CA TYR A 90 2.15 -14.17 -2.41
C TYR A 90 2.36 -15.62 -2.81
N ALA A 91 1.72 -15.98 -3.92
CA ALA A 91 1.98 -17.19 -4.67
C ALA A 91 2.08 -16.83 -6.17
N GLY A 92 3.09 -17.33 -6.85
CA GLY A 92 3.30 -17.19 -8.29
C GLY A 92 3.49 -18.53 -8.97
N PHE A 93 3.10 -18.60 -10.23
CA PHE A 93 3.03 -19.84 -11.00
C PHE A 93 3.67 -19.62 -12.38
N ASP A 94 4.65 -20.47 -12.67
CA ASP A 94 5.40 -20.53 -13.93
C ASP A 94 5.86 -22.00 -14.12
N SER A 95 7.09 -22.26 -14.59
CA SER A 95 7.71 -23.60 -14.53
C SER A 95 7.83 -24.16 -13.11
N ASP A 96 8.01 -23.26 -12.15
CA ASP A 96 8.03 -23.54 -10.71
C ASP A 96 6.93 -22.75 -10.00
N THR A 97 6.61 -23.17 -8.78
CA THR A 97 5.76 -22.42 -7.86
C THR A 97 6.60 -21.55 -6.94
N TYR A 98 6.29 -20.26 -6.88
CA TYR A 98 6.96 -19.29 -6.03
C TYR A 98 6.04 -18.89 -4.88
N VAL A 99 6.48 -19.02 -3.64
CA VAL A 99 5.68 -18.65 -2.46
C VAL A 99 6.57 -17.96 -1.46
N GLY A 100 6.08 -16.88 -0.87
CA GLY A 100 6.85 -16.13 0.09
C GLY A 100 6.06 -15.06 0.82
N PRO A 101 6.58 -14.56 1.94
CA PRO A 101 6.15 -13.29 2.50
C PRO A 101 6.67 -12.13 1.65
N THR A 102 5.99 -11.00 1.74
CA THR A 102 6.40 -9.74 1.11
C THR A 102 6.19 -8.60 2.07
N GLY A 103 7.12 -7.64 2.06
CA GLY A 103 6.95 -6.35 2.76
C GLY A 103 6.45 -5.30 1.78
N ILE A 104 5.91 -4.20 2.30
CA ILE A 104 5.61 -3.03 1.48
C ILE A 104 5.85 -1.74 2.26
N VAL A 105 6.36 -0.72 1.58
CA VAL A 105 6.36 0.67 2.04
C VAL A 105 6.14 1.56 0.82
N GLY A 106 5.33 2.60 0.96
CA GLY A 106 5.01 3.46 -0.17
C GLY A 106 4.45 4.81 0.22
N LEU A 107 4.38 5.67 -0.79
CA LEU A 107 3.68 6.94 -0.78
C LEU A 107 2.33 6.75 -1.46
N ASP A 108 1.29 7.39 -0.93
CA ASP A 108 -0.07 7.33 -1.42
C ASP A 108 -0.63 8.74 -1.59
N TYR A 109 -1.31 8.98 -2.72
CA TYR A 109 -1.95 10.26 -2.99
C TYR A 109 -3.34 10.05 -3.59
N LYS A 110 -4.36 10.45 -2.83
CA LYS A 110 -5.74 10.56 -3.33
C LYS A 110 -6.01 11.99 -3.76
N PHE A 111 -6.38 12.18 -5.02
CA PHE A 111 -6.74 13.48 -5.53
C PHE A 111 -8.06 13.97 -4.90
N PRO A 112 -8.15 15.22 -4.41
CA PRO A 112 -9.37 15.72 -3.77
C PRO A 112 -10.61 15.70 -4.69
N ASN A 113 -10.44 16.15 -5.93
CA ASN A 113 -11.56 16.47 -6.84
C ASN A 113 -11.81 15.43 -7.95
N ILE A 114 -10.96 14.41 -8.07
CA ILE A 114 -11.14 13.32 -9.03
C ILE A 114 -11.04 11.98 -8.30
N PRO A 115 -11.77 10.93 -8.73
CA PRO A 115 -11.76 9.62 -8.08
C PRO A 115 -10.51 8.81 -8.46
N LEU A 116 -9.32 9.41 -8.35
CA LEU A 116 -8.03 8.80 -8.66
C LEU A 116 -7.16 8.74 -7.40
N ASN A 117 -6.60 7.56 -7.15
CA ASN A 117 -5.54 7.31 -6.20
C ASN A 117 -4.29 6.89 -6.97
N LEU A 118 -3.14 7.49 -6.62
CA LEU A 118 -1.83 7.09 -7.11
C LEU A 118 -0.98 6.62 -5.93
N SER A 119 -0.21 5.55 -6.11
CA SER A 119 0.80 5.14 -5.14
C SER A 119 2.14 4.86 -5.80
N LEU A 120 3.22 5.18 -5.11
CA LEU A 120 4.58 4.78 -5.44
C LEU A 120 5.09 3.93 -4.29
N ASP A 121 5.44 2.68 -4.57
CA ASP A 121 5.76 1.71 -3.51
C ASP A 121 6.97 0.85 -3.82
N TRP A 122 7.64 0.45 -2.74
CA TRP A 122 8.68 -0.56 -2.72
C TRP A 122 8.14 -1.81 -2.02
N LYS A 123 8.10 -2.94 -2.73
CA LYS A 123 7.44 -4.17 -2.29
C LYS A 123 8.37 -5.40 -2.38
N PRO A 124 9.42 -5.49 -1.54
CA PRO A 124 10.38 -6.59 -1.62
C PRO A 124 9.71 -7.94 -1.36
N GLU A 125 10.23 -8.97 -2.01
CA GLU A 125 9.75 -10.35 -1.87
C GLU A 125 10.84 -11.23 -1.28
N LEU A 126 10.44 -12.22 -0.49
CA LEU A 126 11.31 -13.29 -0.04
C LEU A 126 10.73 -14.61 -0.53
N ASP A 127 11.24 -15.12 -1.63
CA ASP A 127 10.89 -16.46 -2.08
C ASP A 127 11.35 -17.45 -1.01
N ILE A 128 10.44 -18.31 -0.56
CA ILE A 128 10.75 -19.48 0.29
C ILE A 128 10.77 -20.73 -0.59
N VAL A 129 9.86 -20.79 -1.57
CA VAL A 129 9.74 -21.84 -2.58
C VAL A 129 10.02 -21.19 -3.96
N PRO A 130 10.75 -21.87 -4.87
CA PRO A 130 11.39 -23.19 -4.71
C PRO A 130 12.68 -23.15 -3.88
N ARG A 131 13.21 -21.95 -3.61
CA ARG A 131 14.45 -21.74 -2.85
C ARG A 131 14.43 -20.37 -2.19
N ILE A 132 15.16 -20.24 -1.09
CA ILE A 132 15.30 -18.97 -0.39
C ILE A 132 16.00 -17.96 -1.30
N ARG A 133 15.29 -16.91 -1.70
CA ARG A 133 15.81 -15.80 -2.50
C ARG A 133 15.13 -14.49 -2.12
N PHE A 134 15.94 -13.50 -1.72
CA PHE A 134 15.45 -12.15 -1.47
C PHE A 134 15.45 -11.35 -2.78
N VAL A 135 14.33 -10.68 -3.08
CA VAL A 135 14.11 -9.88 -4.27
C VAL A 135 13.82 -8.43 -3.84
N PRO A 136 14.87 -7.58 -3.74
CA PRO A 136 14.71 -6.20 -3.31
C PRO A 136 14.26 -5.26 -4.44
N ASP A 137 14.50 -5.62 -5.71
CA ASP A 137 14.20 -4.74 -6.84
C ASP A 137 12.71 -4.84 -7.22
N ALA A 138 11.84 -4.18 -6.46
CA ALA A 138 10.39 -4.31 -6.57
C ALA A 138 9.67 -2.97 -6.39
N LEU A 139 10.12 -1.95 -7.13
CA LEU A 139 9.47 -0.64 -7.18
C LEU A 139 8.29 -0.66 -8.16
N ALA A 140 7.20 0.00 -7.79
CA ALA A 140 6.03 0.09 -8.64
C ALA A 140 5.26 1.40 -8.49
N LEU A 141 4.56 1.75 -9.56
CA LEU A 141 3.56 2.81 -9.58
C LEU A 141 2.18 2.19 -9.72
N SER A 142 1.22 2.65 -8.93
CA SER A 142 -0.17 2.23 -9.05
C SER A 142 -1.08 3.40 -9.37
N ALA A 143 -2.10 3.13 -10.16
CA ALA A 143 -3.20 4.05 -10.43
C ALA A 143 -4.52 3.30 -10.21
N ARG A 144 -5.34 3.80 -9.27
CA ARG A 144 -6.58 3.16 -8.86
C ARG A 144 -7.74 4.15 -8.92
N PHE A 145 -8.87 3.71 -9.44
CA PHE A 145 -10.13 4.42 -9.31
C PHE A 145 -10.65 4.25 -7.87
N ALA A 146 -10.92 5.36 -7.18
CA ALA A 146 -11.36 5.38 -5.79
C ALA A 146 -12.90 5.51 -5.71
N PHE A 147 -13.54 4.52 -5.10
CA PHE A 147 -14.99 4.47 -4.89
C PHE A 147 -15.33 5.08 -3.53
N LYS A 148 -16.22 6.08 -3.56
CA LYS A 148 -16.83 6.68 -2.37
C LYS A 148 -17.92 5.78 -1.80
#